data_AF-A0A285BX95-F1
#
_entry.id   AF-A0A285BX95-F1
#
_cell.length_a   1.000
_cell.length_b   1.000
_cell.length_c   1.000
_cell.angle_alpha   90.00
_cell.angle_beta   90.00
_cell.angle_gamma   90.00
#
_symmetry.space_group_name_H-M   'P 1'
#
loop_
_entity.id
_entity.type
_entity.pdbx_description
1 polymer ?
#
loop_
_entity_poly.entity_id
_entity_poly.type
_entity_poly.pdbx_seq_one_letter_code
_entity_poly.pdbx_strand_id
1 'polypeptide(L)'
;MTVTHSTAARDAATDAVTLLIGASGNLKLRLAGNIGAPGAVVATLPLSADAFGDSSNGTATANAISSDTDATGNASPVANATLETSGGTVVIHCAVGASGSDINMTGGLTIAPGDTVEVSSLTYTALTA
;
A
#
# COMPACT_ATOMS: atom_id res chain seq x y z
N MET A 1 -7.16 -6.81 -28.04
CA MET A 1 -6.38 -5.57 -28.28
C MET A 1 -5.35 -5.47 -27.17
N THR A 2 -4.07 -5.47 -27.49
CA THR A 2 -2.99 -5.17 -26.53
C THR A 2 -2.66 -3.69 -26.67
N VAL A 3 -3.17 -2.88 -25.76
CA VAL A 3 -2.93 -1.42 -25.73
C VAL A 3 -1.62 -1.18 -24.99
N THR A 4 -0.76 -0.33 -25.55
CA THR A 4 0.43 0.18 -24.87
C THR A 4 0.29 1.68 -24.62
N HIS A 5 0.87 2.17 -23.53
CA HIS A 5 0.79 3.57 -23.13
C HIS A 5 2.17 4.22 -23.23
N SER A 6 2.21 5.48 -23.67
CA SER A 6 3.44 6.28 -23.60
C SER A 6 3.88 6.48 -22.15
N THR A 7 5.17 6.73 -21.93
CA THR A 7 5.70 7.03 -20.58
C THR A 7 4.93 8.17 -19.92
N ALA A 8 4.67 9.27 -20.65
CA ALA A 8 3.90 10.40 -20.13
C ALA A 8 2.48 10.02 -19.66
N ALA A 9 1.80 9.11 -20.38
CA ALA A 9 0.48 8.65 -19.98
C ALA A 9 0.53 7.75 -18.73
N ARG A 10 1.56 6.90 -18.61
CA ARG A 10 1.76 6.07 -17.42
C ARG A 10 2.10 6.92 -16.21
N ASP A 11 3.00 7.90 -16.37
CA ASP A 11 3.37 8.82 -15.30
C ASP A 11 2.15 9.60 -14.81
N ALA A 12 1.40 10.23 -15.72
CA ALA A 12 0.20 10.98 -15.37
C ALA A 12 -0.86 10.13 -14.63
N ALA A 13 -1.03 8.86 -15.01
CA ALA A 13 -1.97 7.96 -14.33
C ALA A 13 -1.48 7.58 -12.92
N THR A 14 -0.20 7.24 -12.78
CA THR A 14 0.41 6.90 -11.50
C THR A 14 0.41 8.09 -10.54
N ASP A 15 0.74 9.28 -11.02
CA ASP A 15 0.70 10.52 -10.24
C ASP A 15 -0.74 10.86 -9.80
N ALA A 16 -1.71 10.71 -10.70
CA ALA A 16 -3.11 10.97 -10.37
C ALA A 16 -3.62 10.08 -9.23
N VAL A 17 -3.26 8.79 -9.21
CA VAL A 17 -3.70 7.88 -8.14
C VAL A 17 -2.97 8.16 -6.83
N THR A 18 -1.65 8.34 -6.87
CA THR A 18 -0.87 8.59 -5.65
C THR A 18 -1.25 9.93 -5.00
N LEU A 19 -1.60 10.94 -5.80
CA LEU A 19 -2.11 12.22 -5.32
C LEU A 19 -3.43 12.09 -4.53
N LEU A 20 -4.28 11.11 -4.85
CA LEU A 20 -5.54 10.90 -4.12
C LEU A 20 -5.34 10.44 -2.67
N ILE A 21 -4.18 9.85 -2.34
CA ILE A 21 -3.82 9.50 -0.96
C ILE A 21 -3.67 10.80 -0.14
N GLY A 22 -3.19 11.86 -0.79
CA GLY A 22 -3.00 13.16 -0.18
C GLY A 22 -1.99 13.13 0.95
N ALA A 23 -2.08 14.14 1.82
CA ALA A 23 -1.08 14.33 2.85
C ALA A 23 -1.26 13.41 4.06
N SER A 24 -0.15 12.79 4.50
CA SER A 24 -0.10 11.93 5.70
C SER A 24 -1.10 10.77 5.66
N GLY A 25 -1.22 10.12 4.50
CA GLY A 25 -2.02 8.90 4.35
C GLY A 25 -1.45 7.73 5.17
N ASN A 26 -2.11 6.58 5.08
CA ASN A 26 -1.69 5.37 5.79
C ASN A 26 -1.61 4.18 4.83
N LEU A 27 -0.55 3.38 5.00
CA LEU A 27 -0.54 1.99 4.55
C LEU A 27 -1.06 1.12 5.69
N LYS A 28 -2.15 0.38 5.47
CA LYS A 28 -2.69 -0.53 6.47
C LYS A 28 -2.63 -1.97 5.98
N LEU A 29 -2.03 -2.84 6.79
CA LEU A 29 -2.13 -4.28 6.60
C LEU A 29 -3.44 -4.77 7.18
N ARG A 30 -4.12 -5.66 6.46
CA ARG A 30 -5.50 -6.05 6.73
C ARG A 30 -5.74 -7.55 6.55
N LEU A 31 -6.75 -8.02 7.25
CA LEU A 31 -7.39 -9.31 6.94
C LEU A 31 -8.10 -9.26 5.58
N ALA A 32 -8.59 -10.42 5.15
CA ALA A 32 -9.30 -10.56 3.88
C ALA A 32 -10.48 -9.58 3.77
N GLY A 33 -10.57 -8.89 2.64
CA GLY A 33 -11.64 -7.95 2.32
C GLY A 33 -11.58 -7.48 0.88
N ASN A 34 -12.28 -6.39 0.58
CA ASN A 34 -12.22 -5.73 -0.72
C ASN A 34 -12.23 -4.20 -0.56
N ILE A 35 -12.06 -3.48 -1.67
CA ILE A 35 -11.95 -2.01 -1.63
C ILE A 35 -13.17 -1.29 -1.02
N GLY A 36 -14.38 -1.85 -1.16
CA GLY A 36 -15.61 -1.27 -0.60
C GLY A 36 -15.90 -1.67 0.84
N ALA A 37 -15.32 -2.79 1.29
CA ALA A 37 -15.44 -3.32 2.65
C ALA A 37 -14.09 -3.96 3.04
N PRO A 38 -13.08 -3.14 3.40
CA PRO A 38 -11.77 -3.65 3.72
C PRO A 38 -11.81 -4.46 5.02
N GLY A 39 -10.95 -5.48 5.12
CA GLY A 39 -10.84 -6.31 6.32
C GLY A 39 -10.34 -5.53 7.54
N ALA A 40 -10.42 -6.18 8.70
CA ALA A 40 -9.92 -5.62 9.96
C ALA A 40 -8.43 -5.25 9.84
N VAL A 41 -8.06 -4.12 10.46
CA VAL A 41 -6.69 -3.60 10.45
C VAL A 41 -5.82 -4.42 11.40
N VAL A 42 -4.67 -4.85 10.89
CA VAL A 42 -3.66 -5.61 11.63
C VAL A 42 -2.50 -4.70 12.06
N ALA A 43 -2.06 -3.81 11.16
CA ALA A 43 -1.03 -2.81 11.42
C ALA A 43 -1.31 -1.55 10.61
N THR A 44 -0.95 -0.38 11.16
CA THR A 44 -1.07 0.94 10.51
C THR A 44 0.30 1.58 10.42
N LEU A 45 0.81 1.71 9.19
CA LEU A 45 2.08 2.33 8.88
C LEU A 45 1.83 3.72 8.28
N PRO A 46 2.11 4.81 9.02
CA PRO A 46 1.93 6.17 8.52
C PRO A 46 2.88 6.47 7.35
N LEU A 47 2.34 7.07 6.30
CA LEU A 47 3.12 7.61 5.20
C LEU A 47 3.57 9.03 5.55
N SER A 48 4.67 9.49 4.95
CA SER A 48 5.10 10.88 5.04
C SER A 48 4.05 11.87 4.52
N ALA A 49 4.27 13.16 4.80
CA ALA A 49 3.39 14.24 4.35
C ALA A 49 3.14 14.17 2.83
N ASP A 50 4.17 13.92 2.03
CA ASP A 50 3.99 13.48 0.64
C ASP A 50 4.16 11.96 0.59
N ALA A 51 3.10 11.22 0.28
CA ALA A 51 3.09 9.76 0.36
C ALA A 51 4.03 9.09 -0.66
N PHE A 52 4.13 9.64 -1.88
CA PHE A 52 4.95 9.15 -2.97
C PHE A 52 5.71 10.30 -3.61
N GLY A 53 6.89 10.03 -4.17
CA GLY A 53 7.53 10.93 -5.13
C GLY A 53 6.86 10.84 -6.51
N ASP A 54 7.20 11.79 -7.38
CA ASP A 54 6.71 11.83 -8.76
C ASP A 54 7.02 10.52 -9.49
N SER A 55 6.08 10.07 -10.32
CA SER A 55 6.27 8.90 -11.17
C SER A 55 7.39 9.13 -12.18
N SER A 56 8.16 8.06 -12.41
CA SER A 56 9.15 8.00 -13.49
C SER A 56 9.01 6.67 -14.21
N ASN A 57 8.85 6.72 -15.54
CA ASN A 57 8.62 5.55 -16.39
C ASN A 57 7.32 4.77 -16.08
N GLY A 58 6.37 5.39 -15.38
CA GLY A 58 5.10 4.82 -14.95
C GLY A 58 5.07 4.32 -13.51
N THR A 59 6.17 4.46 -12.76
CA THR A 59 6.28 3.97 -11.39
C THR A 59 6.63 5.11 -10.44
N ALA A 60 5.86 5.22 -9.36
CA ALA A 60 6.14 6.07 -8.22
C ALA A 60 6.66 5.23 -7.05
N THR A 61 7.63 5.77 -6.31
CA THR A 61 8.16 5.14 -5.09
C THR A 61 7.59 5.88 -3.89
N ALA A 62 7.09 5.13 -2.90
CA ALA A 62 6.66 5.71 -1.65
C ALA A 62 7.84 6.41 -0.98
N ASN A 63 7.58 7.55 -0.37
CA ASN A 63 8.55 8.23 0.48
C ASN A 63 8.67 7.46 1.81
N ALA A 64 9.07 8.13 2.90
CA ALA A 64 9.24 7.46 4.18
C ALA A 64 7.92 6.83 4.67
N ILE A 65 7.98 5.54 4.99
CA ILE A 65 6.90 4.78 5.64
C ILE A 65 7.35 4.55 7.08
N SER A 66 6.63 5.12 8.03
CA SER A 66 6.94 4.91 9.44
C SER A 66 6.47 3.53 9.87
N SER A 67 7.28 2.86 10.70
CA SER A 67 6.91 1.57 11.27
C SER A 67 5.71 1.71 12.21
N ASP A 68 4.91 0.64 12.26
CA ASP A 68 3.96 0.44 13.34
C ASP A 68 4.69 -0.29 14.46
N THR A 69 4.88 0.33 15.63
CA THR A 69 5.58 -0.30 16.76
C THR A 69 4.63 -0.93 17.77
N ASP A 70 3.32 -0.88 17.54
CA ASP A 70 2.30 -1.43 18.43
C ASP A 70 1.15 -2.00 17.58
N ALA A 71 1.48 -2.99 16.74
CA ALA A 71 0.50 -3.58 15.85
C ALA A 71 -0.68 -4.16 16.64
N THR A 72 -1.89 -4.02 16.11
CA THR A 72 -3.10 -4.65 16.67
C THR A 72 -2.96 -6.19 16.71
N GLY A 73 -2.22 -6.74 15.74
CA GLY A 73 -2.06 -8.16 15.53
C GLY A 73 -3.28 -8.82 14.84
N ASN A 74 -3.21 -10.12 14.63
CA ASN A 74 -4.25 -10.86 13.89
C ASN A 74 -4.52 -12.29 14.38
N ALA A 75 -5.79 -12.70 14.26
CA ALA A 75 -6.23 -14.07 14.50
C ALA A 75 -6.23 -14.95 13.24
N SER A 76 -6.07 -14.34 12.06
CA SER A 76 -6.00 -15.02 10.77
C SER A 76 -4.97 -14.33 9.89
N PRO A 77 -4.33 -15.02 8.94
CA PRO A 77 -3.25 -14.45 8.14
C PRO A 77 -3.61 -13.10 7.50
N VAL A 78 -2.67 -12.16 7.49
CA VAL A 78 -2.76 -10.94 6.67
C VAL A 78 -2.99 -11.39 5.22
N ALA A 79 -3.93 -10.73 4.54
CA ALA A 79 -4.32 -11.09 3.17
C ALA A 79 -4.37 -9.89 2.22
N ASN A 80 -4.55 -8.69 2.76
CA ASN A 80 -4.66 -7.47 1.97
C ASN A 80 -3.88 -6.32 2.59
N ALA A 81 -3.59 -5.33 1.76
CA ALA A 81 -3.18 -4.01 2.24
C ALA A 81 -3.98 -2.93 1.53
N THR A 82 -4.15 -1.80 2.22
CA THR A 82 -4.76 -0.61 1.65
C THR A 82 -3.85 0.58 1.82
N LEU A 83 -3.78 1.42 0.78
CA LEU A 83 -3.33 2.80 0.92
C LEU A 83 -4.55 3.69 0.99
N GLU A 84 -4.62 4.50 2.03
CA GLU A 84 -5.78 5.34 2.32
C GLU A 84 -5.36 6.75 2.71
N THR A 85 -6.27 7.69 2.51
CA THR A 85 -6.12 9.06 3.00
C THR A 85 -5.99 9.10 4.53
N SER A 86 -5.54 10.21 5.09
CA SER A 86 -5.51 10.43 6.55
C SER A 86 -6.90 10.30 7.19
N GLY A 87 -7.97 10.57 6.43
CA GLY A 87 -9.36 10.36 6.84
C GLY A 87 -9.89 8.93 6.72
N GLY A 88 -9.08 7.98 6.24
CA GLY A 88 -9.45 6.56 6.12
C GLY A 88 -10.20 6.18 4.82
N THR A 89 -10.24 7.07 3.82
CA THR A 89 -10.76 6.71 2.50
C THR A 89 -9.75 5.87 1.73
N VAL A 90 -10.12 4.64 1.37
CA VAL A 90 -9.26 3.73 0.61
C VAL A 90 -9.08 4.20 -0.82
N VAL A 91 -7.83 4.29 -1.28
CA VAL A 91 -7.44 4.67 -2.64
C VAL A 91 -6.94 3.45 -3.42
N ILE A 92 -6.09 2.64 -2.78
CA ILE A 92 -5.50 1.43 -3.37
C ILE A 92 -5.82 0.25 -2.44
N HIS A 93 -6.18 -0.89 -3.03
CA HIS A 93 -6.35 -2.16 -2.34
C HIS A 93 -5.59 -3.26 -3.10
N CYS A 94 -4.73 -3.99 -2.42
CA CYS A 94 -3.85 -4.99 -3.03
C CYS A 94 -3.75 -6.26 -2.18
N ALA A 95 -3.21 -7.31 -2.77
CA ALA A 95 -2.98 -8.59 -2.11
C ALA A 95 -1.67 -8.58 -1.31
N VAL A 96 -1.70 -9.19 -0.14
CA VAL A 96 -0.52 -9.46 0.68
C VAL A 96 -0.36 -10.98 0.80
N GLY A 97 0.88 -11.45 0.67
CA GLY A 97 1.20 -12.86 0.85
C GLY A 97 2.66 -13.06 1.27
N ALA A 98 3.09 -14.31 1.40
CA ALA A 98 4.49 -14.62 1.70
C ALA A 98 5.38 -14.49 0.44
N SER A 99 4.80 -14.63 -0.75
CA SER A 99 5.49 -14.54 -2.05
C SER A 99 4.49 -14.36 -3.19
N GLY A 100 4.93 -13.80 -4.31
CA GLY A 100 4.14 -13.71 -5.54
C GLY A 100 2.87 -12.84 -5.43
N SER A 101 2.75 -12.06 -4.37
CA SER A 101 1.68 -11.08 -4.14
C SER A 101 2.19 -9.67 -4.43
N ASP A 102 1.27 -8.70 -4.43
CA ASP A 102 1.62 -7.29 -4.65
C ASP A 102 2.58 -6.77 -3.55
N ILE A 103 2.31 -7.16 -2.30
CA ILE A 103 3.22 -6.97 -1.17
C ILE A 103 3.56 -8.34 -0.56
N ASN A 104 4.85 -8.56 -0.29
CA ASN A 104 5.34 -9.83 0.22
C ASN A 104 5.93 -9.67 1.63
N MET A 105 5.36 -10.37 2.61
CA MET A 105 5.83 -10.37 3.99
C MET A 105 6.83 -11.50 4.23
N THR A 106 8.04 -11.16 4.65
CA THR A 106 9.13 -12.11 4.91
C THR A 106 9.11 -12.71 6.33
N GLY A 107 8.55 -11.99 7.30
CA GLY A 107 8.40 -12.42 8.70
C GLY A 107 7.23 -13.37 8.97
N GLY A 108 6.47 -13.74 7.93
CA GLY A 108 5.21 -14.48 8.05
C GLY A 108 3.98 -13.57 8.01
N LEU A 109 2.80 -14.17 7.90
CA LEU A 109 1.51 -13.47 7.79
C LEU A 109 0.76 -13.34 9.13
N THR A 110 1.39 -13.80 10.22
CA THR A 110 0.86 -13.67 11.58
C THR A 110 1.71 -12.64 12.32
N ILE A 111 1.05 -11.67 12.92
CA ILE A 111 1.61 -10.54 13.65
C ILE A 111 0.97 -10.58 15.04
N ALA A 112 1.80 -10.64 16.08
CA ALA A 112 1.29 -10.59 17.44
C ALA A 112 0.95 -9.14 17.82
N PRO A 113 -0.01 -8.93 18.74
CA PRO A 113 -0.24 -7.61 19.29
C PRO A 113 1.05 -7.04 19.92
N GLY A 114 1.38 -5.79 19.60
CA GLY A 114 2.60 -5.12 20.09
C GLY A 114 3.87 -5.39 19.27
N ASP A 115 3.79 -6.19 18.21
CA ASP A 115 4.93 -6.38 17.30
C ASP A 115 5.23 -5.11 16.51
N THR A 116 6.51 -4.94 16.14
CA THR A 116 6.92 -3.91 15.18
C THR A 116 6.78 -4.42 13.75
N VAL A 117 6.06 -3.66 12.92
CA VAL A 117 5.84 -3.93 11.50
C VAL A 117 6.44 -2.80 10.68
N GLU A 118 7.31 -3.14 9.74
CA GLU A 118 7.97 -2.18 8.86
C GLU A 118 7.83 -2.59 7.39
N VAL A 119 7.82 -1.58 6.51
CA VAL A 119 7.87 -1.75 5.06
C VAL A 119 9.04 -0.94 4.54
N SER A 120 10.05 -1.63 4.01
CA SER A 120 11.33 -1.02 3.61
C SER A 120 11.26 -0.27 2.29
N SER A 121 10.37 -0.69 1.38
CA SER A 121 10.11 -0.01 0.11
C SER A 121 8.74 -0.42 -0.41
N LEU A 122 8.07 0.52 -1.06
CA LEU A 122 6.82 0.29 -1.78
C LEU A 122 6.84 1.09 -3.07
N THR A 123 6.51 0.42 -4.17
CA THR A 123 6.36 1.05 -5.48
C THR A 123 4.94 0.86 -5.99
N TYR A 124 4.44 1.84 -6.72
CA TYR A 124 3.12 1.78 -7.34
C TYR A 124 3.19 2.11 -8.83
N THR A 125 2.44 1.35 -9.63
CA THR A 125 2.32 1.52 -11.09
C THR A 125 0.84 1.38 -11.46
N ALA A 126 0.22 2.43 -12.00
CA ALA A 126 -1.19 2.41 -12.39
C ALA A 126 -1.44 1.70 -13.71
N LEU A 127 -0.57 1.92 -14.69
CA LEU A 127 -0.66 1.36 -16.04
C LEU A 127 0.60 0.55 -16.34
N THR A 128 0.43 -0.69 -16.82
CA THR A 128 1.56 -1.53 -17.21
C THR A 128 2.31 -0.94 -18.40
N ALA A 129 3.62 -1.23 -18.47
CA ALA A 129 4.47 -0.86 -19.59
C ALA A 129 4.04 -1.52 -20.92
#